data_AF-A0A7K0VLY2-F1
#
_entry.id   AF-A0A7K0VLY2-F1
#
_cell.length_a   1.000
_cell.length_b   1.000
_cell.length_c   1.000
_cell.angle_alpha   90.00
_cell.angle_beta   90.00
_cell.angle_gamma   90.00
#
_symmetry.space_group_name_H-M   'P 1'
#
loop_
_entity.id
_entity.type
_entity.pdbx_description
1 polymer ?
#
loop_
_entity_poly.entity_id
_entity_poly.type
_entity_poly.pdbx_seq_one_letter_code
_entity_poly.pdbx_strand_id
1 'polypeptide(L)' 'MSILIRPITQRDTASWLELFKEYIIFYKSNLSDQQLELTWQRIHSDFNIKGLLAEKNGEI' A
#
# COMPACT_ATOMS: atom_id res chain seq x y z
N MET A 1 -21.11 5.05 -10.14
CA MET A 1 -19.71 4.65 -9.88
C MET A 1 -19.34 5.16 -8.50
N SER A 2 -19.14 4.27 -7.53
CA SER A 2 -18.69 4.64 -6.18
C SER A 2 -17.25 4.21 -5.99
N ILE A 3 -16.42 5.12 -5.51
CA ILE A 3 -15.08 4.82 -5.00
C ILE A 3 -15.19 4.89 -3.48
N LEU A 4 -14.77 3.82 -2.80
CA LEU A 4 -14.65 3.80 -1.35
C LEU A 4 -13.20 4.06 -0.97
N ILE A 5 -12.94 5.13 -0.23
CA ILE A 5 -11.63 5.37 0.38
C ILE A 5 -11.69 4.88 1.82
N ARG A 6 -10.79 3.96 2.20
CA ARG A 6 -10.74 3.39 3.55
C ARG A 6 -9.31 3.19 4.04
N PRO A 7 -9.09 3.12 5.37
CA PRO A 7 -7.81 2.66 5.91
C PRO A 7 -7.42 1.29 5.38
N ILE A 8 -6.12 1.11 5.16
CA ILE A 8 -5.53 -0.18 4.81
C ILE A 8 -5.62 -1.12 6.00
N THR A 9 -5.93 -2.38 5.72
CA THR A 9 -5.98 -3.45 6.71
C THR A 9 -4.96 -4.53 6.36
N GLN A 10 -4.68 -5.41 7.33
CA GLN A 10 -3.80 -6.59 7.15
C GLN A 10 -4.22 -7.51 5.98
N ARG A 11 -5.47 -7.43 5.51
CA ARG A 11 -5.96 -8.24 4.37
C ARG A 11 -5.55 -7.67 3.02
N ASP A 12 -5.15 -6.40 2.97
CA ASP A 12 -4.87 -5.69 1.73
C ASP A 12 -3.39 -5.80 1.31
N THR A 13 -2.55 -6.55 2.04
CA THR A 13 -1.09 -6.62 1.83
C THR A 13 -0.71 -6.90 0.39
N ALA A 14 -1.35 -7.89 -0.24
CA ALA A 14 -1.01 -8.29 -1.60
C ALA A 14 -1.31 -7.17 -2.61
N SER A 15 -2.53 -6.63 -2.58
CA SER A 15 -2.97 -5.55 -3.47
C SER A 15 -2.19 -4.26 -3.24
N TRP A 16 -1.94 -3.90 -1.98
CA TRP A 16 -1.12 -2.75 -1.64
C TRP A 16 0.32 -2.91 -2.14
N LEU A 17 0.93 -4.08 -1.95
CA LEU A 17 2.31 -4.34 -2.34
C LEU A 17 2.48 -4.27 -3.85
N GLU A 18 1.50 -4.77 -4.62
CA GLU A 18 1.48 -4.65 -6.08
C GLU A 18 1.46 -3.19 -6.51
N LEU A 19 0.50 -2.39 -6.03
CA LEU A 19 0.41 -0.97 -6.35
C LEU A 19 1.65 -0.19 -5.92
N PHE A 20 2.19 -0.51 -4.74
CA PHE A 20 3.37 0.17 -4.22
C PHE A 20 4.63 -0.15 -5.03
N LYS A 21 4.79 -1.38 -5.52
CA LYS A 21 5.89 -1.75 -6.43
C LYS A 21 5.79 -0.99 -7.75
N GLU A 22 4.61 -0.92 -8.35
CA GLU A 22 4.37 -0.15 -9.57
C GLU A 22 4.64 1.35 -9.37
N TYR A 23 4.27 1.91 -8.21
CA TYR A 23 4.60 3.28 -7.84
C TYR A 23 6.13 3.52 -7.79
N ILE A 24 6.89 2.60 -7.19
CA ILE A 24 8.36 2.70 -7.13
C ILE A 24 8.99 2.63 -8.53
N ILE A 25 8.50 1.73 -9.39
CA ILE A 25 8.93 1.60 -10.79
C ILE A 25 8.62 2.87 -11.57
N PHE A 26 7.41 3.42 -11.43
CA PHE A 26 7.00 4.66 -12.08
C PHE A 26 7.94 5.83 -11.74
N TYR A 27 8.35 5.93 -10.47
CA TYR A 27 9.32 6.93 -10.01
C TYR A 27 10.79 6.56 -10.30
N LYS A 28 11.05 5.50 -11.08
CA LYS A 28 12.40 5.02 -11.43
C LYS A 28 13.30 4.82 -10.20
N SER A 29 12.67 4.43 -9.09
CA SER A 29 13.34 4.17 -7.83
C SER A 29 13.55 2.66 -7.66
N ASN A 30 14.43 2.28 -6.72
CA ASN A 30 14.67 0.89 -6.40
C ASN A 30 14.66 0.70 -4.88
N LEU A 31 13.79 -0.18 -4.40
CA LEU A 31 13.71 -0.58 -3.00
C LEU A 31 14.00 -2.07 -2.88
N SER A 32 14.71 -2.48 -1.83
CA SER A 32 14.87 -3.89 -1.50
C SER A 32 13.57 -4.47 -0.92
N ASP A 33 13.41 -5.79 -0.97
CA ASP A 33 12.26 -6.47 -0.33
C ASP A 33 12.15 -6.14 1.16
N GLN A 34 13.30 -5.94 1.84
CA GLN A 34 13.32 -5.52 3.25
C GLN A 34 12.74 -4.10 3.44
N GLN A 35 12.99 -3.18 2.51
CA GLN A 35 12.42 -1.83 2.57
C GLN A 35 10.92 -1.82 2.27
N LEU A 36 10.46 -2.70 1.39
CA LEU A 36 9.03 -2.90 1.12
C LEU A 36 8.31 -3.43 2.37
N GLU A 37 8.84 -4.49 2.98
CA GLU A 37 8.32 -5.08 4.22
C GLU A 37 8.33 -4.07 5.38
N LEU A 38 9.43 -3.33 5.55
CA LEU A 38 9.53 -2.30 6.60
C LEU A 38 8.49 -1.19 6.41
N THR A 39 8.19 -0.82 5.16
CA THR A 39 7.16 0.18 4.87
C THR A 39 5.78 -0.33 5.26
N TRP A 40 5.48 -1.60 4.96
CA TRP A 40 4.24 -2.26 5.38
C TRP A 40 4.09 -2.27 6.92
N GLN A 41 5.13 -2.68 7.62
CA GLN A 41 5.14 -2.70 9.10
C GLN A 41 4.93 -1.31 9.70
N ARG A 42 5.48 -0.27 9.08
CA ARG A 42 5.31 1.12 9.53
C ARG A 42 3.86 1.61 9.42
N ILE A 43 3.14 1.23 8.37
CA ILE A 43 1.71 1.58 8.21
C ILE A 43 0.87 0.97 9.34
N HIS A 44 1.25 -0.21 9.83
CA HIS A 44 0.53 -0.97 10.85
C HIS A 44 1.11 -0.87 12.27
N SER A 45 1.97 0.10 12.53
CA SER A 45 2.55 0.36 13.86
C SER A 45 2.21 1.76 14.35
N ASP A 46 2.74 2.12 15.53
CA ASP A 46 2.67 3.46 16.08
C ASP A 46 3.57 4.47 15.35
N PHE A 47 4.28 4.04 14.30
CA PHE A 47 4.99 4.94 13.42
C PHE A 47 4.01 5.94 12.78
N ASN A 48 4.39 7.22 12.66
CA ASN A 48 3.51 8.28 12.15
C ASN A 48 3.36 8.23 10.61
N ILE A 49 3.13 7.04 10.06
CA ILE A 49 2.77 6.80 8.66
C ILE A 49 1.40 6.12 8.66
N LYS A 50 0.51 6.58 7.78
CA LYS A 50 -0.82 5.99 7.58
C LYS A 50 -1.00 5.62 6.11
N GLY A 51 -1.77 4.56 5.86
CA GLY A 51 -2.11 4.09 4.53
C GLY A 51 -3.62 4.12 4.31
N LEU A 52 -4.03 4.58 3.13
CA LEU A 52 -5.41 4.49 2.63
C LEU A 52 -5.41 3.74 1.30
N LEU A 53 -6.51 3.05 1.00
CA LEU A 53 -6.76 2.45 -0.31
C LEU A 53 -8.07 2.99 -0.88
N ALA A 54 -8.07 3.10 -2.20
CA ALA A 54 -9.27 3.30 -2.98
C ALA A 54 -9.76 1.94 -3.47
N GLU A 55 -11.06 1.69 -3.30
CA GLU A 55 -11.70 0.48 -3.79
C GLU A 55 -12.82 0.87 -4.76
N LYS A 56 -12.80 0.28 -5.94
CA LYS A 56 -13.80 0.49 -6.99
C LYS A 56 -14.38 -0.86 -7.38
N ASN A 57 -15.67 -1.06 -7.08
CA ASN A 57 -16.39 -2.31 -7.38
C ASN A 57 -15.73 -3.59 -6.80
N GLY A 58 -15.07 -3.49 -5.64
CA GLY A 58 -14.37 -4.61 -5.00
C GLY A 58 -12.93 -4.81 -5.46
N GLU A 59 -12.46 -4.02 -6.43
CA GLU A 59 -11.06 -4.00 -6.87
C GLU A 59 -10.33 -2.84 -6.22
N ILE A 60 -9.08 -3.09 -5.82
CA ILE A 60 -8.14 -2.10 -5.28
C ILE A 60 -7.29 -1.57 -6.43
#